data_AF-A0A7K3L0K0-F1
#
_entry.id   AF-A0A7K3L0K0-F1
#
_cell.length_a   1.000
_cell.length_b   1.000
_cell.length_c   1.000
_cell.angle_alpha   90.00
_cell.angle_beta   90.00
_cell.angle_gamma   90.00
#
_symmetry.space_group_name_H-M   'P 1'
#
loop_
_entity.id
_entity.type
_entity.pdbx_description
1 polymer ?
#
loop_
_entity_poly.entity_id
_entity_poly.type
_entity_poly.pdbx_seq_one_letter_code
_entity_poly.pdbx_strand_id
1 'polypeptide(L)'
;MAQTVLSRQWPWGGSAMDKLTYLAKTLSRTNRKDYENFVINAIWNRLGRDDIQPVSQQYVRNHADARRFIDLYFPQLNIGIECDEGHHQRQAKVDREREAELIDVLSAIEAGDYTPYHVRVCRESGDPDYDLALQDIERAVAALKDKASELEGQGRLRAWNPELTPKELLRGKKEIAVADGISFRTITDASNLLFDTDYSFQQRAFFVPRGAFSKQYSGKLMAWFPKISVDGSSTRGWMNQLKEDGSELYERNIDGRDLPESEPVRRVVIPFVRDPVLRASGYRFIGVFEMSGKDSFIKRGEEMYRVWHRVSDAFPILGDTPMELRKLKDETPR
;
A
#
# COMPACT_ATOMS: atom_id res chain seq x y z
N MET A 1 1.57 0.61 -26.69
CA MET A 1 3.00 0.80 -26.36
C MET A 1 3.11 1.83 -25.25
N ALA A 2 3.38 1.34 -24.03
CA ALA A 2 4.07 2.00 -22.92
C ALA A 2 3.99 0.99 -21.76
N GLN A 3 4.95 0.06 -21.68
CA GLN A 3 5.13 -0.72 -20.47
C GLN A 3 5.62 0.26 -19.40
N THR A 4 4.69 0.79 -18.61
CA THR A 4 4.98 1.52 -17.38
C THR A 4 5.70 0.54 -16.45
N VAL A 5 7.03 0.53 -16.48
CA VAL A 5 7.81 -0.18 -15.48
C VAL A 5 7.58 0.54 -14.17
N LEU A 6 6.79 -0.15 -13.36
CA LEU A 6 6.38 0.21 -12.03
C LEU A 6 7.62 0.21 -11.12
N SER A 7 8.36 1.32 -11.10
CA SER A 7 9.22 1.64 -9.95
C SER A 7 8.29 2.03 -8.79
N ARG A 8 7.58 1.05 -8.21
CA ARG A 8 6.74 1.25 -7.03
C ARG A 8 7.69 1.52 -5.88
N GLN A 9 7.77 2.76 -5.43
CA GLN A 9 8.29 3.05 -4.09
C GLN A 9 7.09 3.19 -3.17
N TRP A 10 7.21 2.72 -1.94
CA TRP A 10 6.14 2.86 -0.94
C TRP A 10 6.51 3.90 0.11
N PRO A 11 6.27 5.19 -0.16
CA PRO A 11 6.59 6.26 0.77
C PRO A 11 5.52 6.42 1.85
N TRP A 12 5.96 6.62 3.08
CA TRP A 12 5.12 6.75 4.26
C TRP A 12 5.20 8.15 4.86
N GLY A 13 4.10 8.90 4.77
CA GLY A 13 3.72 9.96 5.72
C GLY A 13 4.57 11.24 5.74
N GLY A 14 3.94 12.33 6.19
CA GLY A 14 4.53 13.68 6.28
C GLY A 14 5.44 13.87 7.49
N SER A 15 6.51 13.09 7.60
CA SER A 15 7.78 13.41 8.25
C SER A 15 8.85 12.48 7.73
N ALA A 16 10.01 13.02 7.34
CA ALA A 16 11.14 12.25 6.83
C ALA A 16 11.36 11.02 7.72
N MET A 17 11.07 9.83 7.18
CA MET A 17 11.29 8.59 7.91
C MET A 17 12.78 8.33 7.90
N ASP A 18 13.39 8.32 9.08
CA ASP A 18 14.77 7.89 9.24
C ASP A 18 14.96 6.49 8.64
N LYS A 19 15.82 6.42 7.63
CA LYS A 19 16.11 5.21 6.86
C LYS A 19 16.57 4.06 7.75
N LEU A 20 17.35 4.36 8.79
CA LEU A 20 17.82 3.37 9.75
C LEU A 20 16.65 2.72 10.50
N THR A 21 15.70 3.52 10.99
CA THR A 21 14.49 3.03 11.67
C THR A 21 13.65 2.14 10.76
N TYR A 22 13.46 2.53 9.49
CA TYR A 22 12.75 1.70 8.51
C TYR A 22 13.44 0.36 8.31
N LEU A 23 14.75 0.37 8.06
CA LEU A 23 15.53 -0.85 7.82
C LEU A 23 15.53 -1.76 9.04
N ALA A 24 15.76 -1.22 10.23
CA ALA A 24 15.76 -1.99 11.48
C ALA A 24 14.42 -2.70 11.71
N LYS A 25 13.29 -2.00 11.53
CA LYS A 25 11.95 -2.61 11.67
C LYS A 25 11.64 -3.61 10.55
N THR A 26 12.03 -3.30 9.31
CA THR A 26 11.79 -4.15 8.15
C THR A 26 12.54 -5.48 8.26
N LEU A 27 13.81 -5.45 8.64
CA LEU A 27 14.70 -6.61 8.69
C LEU A 27 14.58 -7.44 9.99
N SER A 28 13.90 -6.93 11.02
CA SER A 28 13.66 -7.65 12.29
C SER A 28 12.22 -8.18 12.42
N ARG A 29 11.38 -8.03 11.40
CA ARG A 29 9.94 -8.37 11.44
C ARG A 29 9.68 -9.87 11.62
N THR A 30 10.67 -10.72 11.36
CA THR A 30 10.54 -12.17 11.17
C THR A 30 10.94 -12.98 12.40
N ASN A 31 10.80 -12.40 13.61
CA ASN A 31 11.22 -12.92 14.94
C ASN A 31 10.80 -14.35 15.35
N ARG A 32 10.15 -15.14 14.49
CA ARG A 32 9.78 -16.54 14.76
C ARG A 32 10.33 -17.56 13.73
N LYS A 33 11.13 -17.11 12.76
CA LYS A 33 11.75 -17.98 11.75
C LYS A 33 13.24 -17.68 11.62
N ASP A 34 14.06 -18.51 12.25
CA ASP A 34 15.50 -18.28 12.35
C ASP A 34 16.18 -18.26 10.98
N TYR A 35 15.76 -19.15 10.07
CA TYR A 35 16.33 -19.24 8.73
C TYR A 35 15.84 -18.12 7.81
N GLU A 36 14.54 -17.79 7.81
CA GLU A 36 14.02 -16.59 7.12
C GLU A 36 14.81 -15.35 7.52
N ASN A 37 15.01 -15.12 8.82
CA ASN A 37 15.75 -13.97 9.33
C ASN A 37 17.23 -13.98 8.90
N PHE A 38 17.89 -15.14 8.92
CA PHE A 38 19.25 -15.28 8.39
C PHE A 38 19.32 -14.92 6.91
N VAL A 39 18.44 -15.48 6.08
CA VAL A 39 18.43 -15.29 4.62
C VAL A 39 18.20 -13.83 4.24
N ILE A 40 17.17 -13.18 4.79
CA ILE A 40 16.83 -11.79 4.45
C ILE A 40 17.96 -10.82 4.83
N ASN A 41 18.57 -10.99 6.01
CA ASN A 41 19.71 -10.16 6.43
C ASN A 41 20.96 -10.46 5.59
N ALA A 42 21.21 -11.72 5.24
CA ALA A 42 22.33 -12.11 4.40
C ALA A 42 22.25 -11.50 2.99
N ILE A 43 21.05 -11.49 2.39
CA ILE A 43 20.79 -10.87 1.09
C ILE A 43 20.92 -9.36 1.15
N TRP A 44 20.25 -8.70 2.10
CA TRP A 44 20.30 -7.23 2.22
C TRP A 44 21.74 -6.72 2.36
N ASN A 45 22.52 -7.31 3.28
CA ASN A 45 23.88 -6.86 3.53
C ASN A 45 24.84 -7.14 2.35
N ARG A 46 24.63 -8.23 1.59
CA ARG A 46 25.46 -8.56 0.40
C ARG A 46 25.06 -7.80 -0.85
N LEU A 47 23.79 -7.41 -0.95
CA LEU A 47 23.31 -6.53 -2.02
C LEU A 47 24.08 -5.20 -1.97
N GLY A 48 24.22 -4.61 -0.78
CA GLY A 48 25.06 -3.42 -0.58
C GLY A 48 24.57 -2.18 -1.34
N ARG A 49 23.26 -2.11 -1.62
CA ARG A 49 22.60 -1.04 -2.38
C ARG A 49 21.53 -0.40 -1.52
N ASP A 50 21.84 0.74 -0.94
CA ASP A 50 20.93 1.46 -0.04
C ASP A 50 19.90 2.29 -0.81
N ASP A 51 20.06 2.44 -2.12
CA ASP A 51 19.13 3.06 -3.06
C ASP A 51 18.03 2.09 -3.55
N ILE A 52 18.01 0.85 -3.06
CA ILE A 52 16.98 -0.15 -3.37
C ILE A 52 16.16 -0.45 -2.12
N GLN A 53 14.84 -0.31 -2.21
CA GLN A 53 13.89 -0.51 -1.12
C GLN A 53 13.72 -2.01 -0.81
N PRO A 54 13.98 -2.45 0.43
CA PRO A 54 13.52 -3.74 0.91
C PRO A 54 12.09 -3.62 1.46
N VAL A 55 11.24 -4.60 1.18
CA VAL A 55 9.91 -4.77 1.78
C VAL A 55 9.82 -6.18 2.31
N SER A 56 9.66 -6.36 3.62
CA SER A 56 9.48 -7.69 4.21
C SER A 56 8.00 -8.08 4.28
N GLN A 57 7.73 -9.38 4.10
CA GLN A 57 6.37 -9.94 4.14
C GLN A 57 5.44 -9.22 3.16
N GLN A 58 5.83 -9.13 1.90
CA GLN A 58 5.02 -8.52 0.85
C GLN A 58 3.84 -9.44 0.51
N TYR A 59 2.62 -8.90 0.56
CA TYR A 59 1.41 -9.65 0.25
C TYR A 59 1.28 -9.92 -1.25
N VAL A 60 0.94 -11.17 -1.60
CA VAL A 60 0.73 -11.65 -2.96
C VAL A 60 -0.70 -12.17 -3.09
N ARG A 61 -1.40 -11.69 -4.11
CA ARG A 61 -2.72 -12.19 -4.51
C ARG A 61 -2.57 -13.39 -5.42
N ASN A 62 -3.47 -14.35 -5.22
CA ASN A 62 -3.61 -15.51 -6.08
C ASN A 62 -5.11 -15.74 -6.33
N HIS A 63 -5.48 -16.04 -7.58
CA HIS A 63 -6.86 -16.34 -7.96
C HIS A 63 -7.48 -17.53 -7.22
N ALA A 64 -6.65 -18.36 -6.57
CA ALA A 64 -7.06 -19.59 -5.88
C ALA A 64 -7.24 -19.43 -4.35
N ASP A 65 -7.55 -18.23 -3.84
CA ASP A 65 -7.86 -17.95 -2.41
C ASP A 65 -6.70 -18.21 -1.41
N ALA A 66 -5.55 -18.68 -1.88
CA ALA A 66 -4.37 -18.89 -1.05
C ALA A 66 -3.60 -17.57 -0.88
N ARG A 67 -3.84 -16.91 0.26
CA ARG A 67 -3.06 -15.76 0.71
C ARG A 67 -1.60 -16.18 0.89
N ARG A 68 -0.67 -15.41 0.31
CA ARG A 68 0.77 -15.69 0.46
C ARG A 68 1.55 -14.40 0.73
N PHE A 69 2.62 -14.53 1.49
CA PHE A 69 3.62 -13.48 1.66
C PHE A 69 4.96 -13.91 1.05
N ILE A 70 5.65 -12.97 0.41
CA ILE A 70 7.06 -13.06 0.04
C ILE A 70 7.88 -12.57 1.24
N ASP A 71 8.92 -13.30 1.61
CA ASP A 71 9.69 -12.99 2.82
C ASP A 71 10.44 -11.65 2.67
N LEU A 72 11.08 -11.42 1.52
CA LEU A 72 11.71 -10.15 1.16
C LEU A 72 11.47 -9.80 -0.31
N TYR A 73 10.95 -8.60 -0.57
CA TYR A 73 10.63 -8.10 -1.89
C TYR A 73 11.36 -6.80 -2.19
N PHE A 74 11.81 -6.63 -3.43
CA PHE A 74 12.50 -5.45 -3.93
C PHE A 74 11.66 -4.79 -5.04
N PRO A 75 10.76 -3.85 -4.69
CA PRO A 75 9.78 -3.28 -5.62
C PRO A 75 10.37 -2.65 -6.89
N GLN A 76 11.50 -1.95 -6.78
CA GLN A 76 12.17 -1.32 -7.93
C GLN A 76 12.69 -2.33 -8.96
N LEU A 77 13.05 -3.53 -8.49
CA LEU A 77 13.58 -4.61 -9.32
C LEU A 77 12.51 -5.62 -9.71
N ASN A 78 11.35 -5.59 -9.03
CA ASN A 78 10.27 -6.55 -9.18
C ASN A 78 10.72 -8.00 -8.93
N ILE A 79 11.58 -8.17 -7.93
CA ILE A 79 12.18 -9.46 -7.52
C ILE A 79 11.76 -9.77 -6.08
N GLY A 80 11.30 -11.00 -5.84
CA GLY A 80 10.95 -11.52 -4.54
C GLY A 80 11.89 -12.65 -4.12
N ILE A 81 12.19 -12.73 -2.83
CA ILE A 81 12.98 -13.80 -2.20
C ILE A 81 12.06 -14.62 -1.30
N GLU A 82 12.11 -15.94 -1.46
CA GLU A 82 11.28 -16.89 -0.73
C GLU A 82 12.17 -17.93 -0.04
N CYS A 83 12.08 -17.99 1.28
CA CYS A 83 12.85 -18.93 2.11
C CYS A 83 12.11 -20.27 2.21
N ASP A 84 12.71 -21.31 1.65
CA ASP A 84 12.13 -22.66 1.63
C ASP A 84 12.59 -23.44 2.87
N GLU A 85 11.93 -23.18 4.00
CA GLU A 85 12.05 -23.97 5.23
C GLU A 85 11.19 -25.24 5.08
N GLY A 86 11.81 -26.38 4.75
CA GLY A 86 11.11 -27.65 4.48
C GLY A 86 10.02 -27.97 5.53
N HIS A 87 8.78 -28.22 5.07
CA HIS A 87 7.52 -28.67 5.71
C HIS A 87 7.19 -28.48 7.23
N HIS A 88 8.04 -27.90 8.07
CA HIS A 88 7.88 -27.89 9.53
C HIS A 88 7.01 -26.76 10.09
N GLN A 89 6.42 -25.87 9.27
CA GLN A 89 5.68 -24.71 9.77
C GLN A 89 4.30 -24.45 9.11
N ARG A 90 3.58 -25.51 8.70
CA ARG A 90 2.22 -25.31 8.15
C ARG A 90 1.23 -24.66 9.14
N GLN A 91 1.36 -24.90 10.45
CA GLN A 91 0.44 -24.29 11.44
C GLN A 91 0.63 -22.77 11.61
N ALA A 92 1.87 -22.24 11.61
CA ALA A 92 2.12 -20.82 11.88
C ALA A 92 1.78 -19.88 10.70
N LYS A 93 1.70 -20.43 9.48
CA LYS A 93 1.39 -19.67 8.26
C LYS A 93 -0.08 -19.24 8.20
N VAL A 94 -0.99 -20.11 8.66
CA VAL A 94 -2.45 -19.90 8.63
C VAL A 94 -2.91 -18.77 9.57
N ASP A 95 -2.30 -18.62 10.74
CA ASP A 95 -2.68 -17.56 11.69
C ASP A 95 -2.28 -16.16 11.18
N ARG A 96 -1.14 -16.04 10.50
CA ARG A 96 -0.63 -14.74 10.01
C ARG A 96 -1.36 -14.25 8.77
N GLU A 97 -1.90 -15.16 7.95
CA GLU A 97 -2.78 -14.86 6.82
C GLU A 97 -4.07 -14.14 7.24
N ARG A 98 -4.43 -14.15 8.54
CA ARG A 98 -5.56 -13.41 9.11
C ARG A 98 -5.22 -11.99 9.58
N GLU A 99 -3.95 -11.61 9.67
CA GLU A 99 -3.50 -10.30 10.21
C GLU A 99 -3.25 -9.23 9.13
N ALA A 100 -3.58 -9.50 7.86
CA ALA A 100 -3.36 -8.53 6.78
C ALA A 100 -4.05 -7.19 7.10
N GLU A 101 -3.29 -6.10 7.01
CA GLU A 101 -3.82 -4.74 7.15
C GLU A 101 -4.31 -4.24 5.78
N LEU A 102 -5.11 -3.18 5.76
CA LEU A 102 -5.64 -2.64 4.50
C LEU A 102 -4.53 -2.26 3.52
N ILE A 103 -3.40 -1.79 4.06
CA ILE A 103 -2.25 -1.46 3.21
C ILE A 103 -1.73 -2.69 2.49
N ASP A 104 -1.67 -3.87 3.12
CA ASP A 104 -1.16 -5.09 2.48
C ASP A 104 -2.04 -5.46 1.28
N VAL A 105 -3.36 -5.35 1.44
CA VAL A 105 -4.31 -5.53 0.35
C VAL A 105 -4.07 -4.51 -0.77
N LEU A 106 -3.89 -3.23 -0.44
CA LEU A 106 -3.65 -2.17 -1.43
C LEU A 106 -2.25 -2.25 -2.08
N SER A 107 -1.29 -2.86 -1.39
CA SER A 107 0.10 -3.09 -1.80
C SER A 107 0.29 -4.37 -2.60
N ALA A 108 -0.72 -5.21 -2.69
CA ALA A 108 -0.55 -6.54 -3.21
C ALA A 108 -0.02 -6.54 -4.65
N ILE A 109 0.78 -7.57 -4.93
CA ILE A 109 1.20 -7.91 -6.28
C ILE A 109 0.53 -9.22 -6.69
N GLU A 110 0.32 -9.41 -7.99
CA GLU A 110 -0.21 -10.67 -8.49
C GLU A 110 0.91 -11.72 -8.55
N ALA A 111 0.59 -12.99 -8.30
CA ALA A 111 1.59 -14.07 -8.28
C ALA A 111 2.40 -14.22 -9.58
N GLY A 112 1.90 -13.71 -10.70
CA GLY A 112 2.59 -13.70 -11.99
C GLY A 112 3.36 -12.42 -12.30
N ASP A 113 3.28 -11.40 -11.45
CA ASP A 113 3.78 -10.07 -11.74
C ASP A 113 5.21 -9.83 -11.26
N TYR A 114 5.85 -10.77 -10.56
CA TYR A 114 7.23 -10.64 -10.04
C TYR A 114 8.10 -11.85 -10.35
N THR A 115 9.43 -11.69 -10.21
CA THR A 115 10.38 -12.79 -10.36
C THR A 115 10.77 -13.38 -8.99
N PRO A 116 10.35 -14.60 -8.64
CA PRO A 116 10.73 -15.25 -7.39
C PRO A 116 12.13 -15.89 -7.46
N TYR A 117 12.89 -15.74 -6.38
CA TYR A 117 14.12 -16.49 -6.11
C TYR A 117 13.96 -17.27 -4.81
N HIS A 118 13.98 -18.59 -4.95
CA HIS A 118 13.91 -19.52 -3.81
C HIS A 118 15.29 -19.72 -3.19
N VAL A 119 15.34 -19.63 -1.87
CA VAL A 119 16.52 -19.93 -1.06
C VAL A 119 16.24 -21.16 -0.23
N ARG A 120 16.88 -22.28 -0.58
CA ARG A 120 16.76 -23.53 0.15
C ARG A 120 17.69 -23.51 1.35
N VAL A 121 17.12 -23.71 2.53
CA VAL A 121 17.89 -23.76 3.79
C VAL A 121 18.02 -25.18 4.34
N CYS A 122 17.28 -26.12 3.76
CA CYS A 122 17.33 -27.54 4.10
C CYS A 122 17.55 -28.38 2.84
N ARG A 123 18.17 -29.55 3.00
CA ARG A 123 18.22 -30.61 1.97
C ARG A 123 16.85 -31.24 1.80
N GLU A 124 16.71 -32.09 0.79
CA GLU A 124 15.52 -32.94 0.61
C GLU A 124 15.21 -33.82 1.83
N SER A 125 16.24 -34.18 2.62
CA SER A 125 16.07 -34.92 3.88
C SER A 125 15.41 -34.09 5.01
N GLY A 126 15.30 -32.77 4.84
CA GLY A 126 14.84 -31.84 5.87
C GLY A 126 15.96 -31.28 6.76
N ASP A 127 17.19 -31.81 6.66
CA ASP A 127 18.32 -31.34 7.44
C ASP A 127 18.80 -29.96 6.96
N PRO A 128 19.12 -29.00 7.86
CA PRO A 128 19.69 -27.72 7.49
C PRO A 128 21.00 -27.86 6.71
N ASP A 129 21.19 -27.04 5.69
CA ASP A 129 22.41 -27.01 4.87
C ASP A 129 22.86 -25.57 4.60
N TYR A 130 23.95 -25.19 5.27
CA TYR A 130 24.52 -23.85 5.18
C TYR A 130 25.11 -23.55 3.80
N ASP A 131 25.82 -24.49 3.18
CA ASP A 131 26.49 -24.28 1.90
C ASP A 131 25.47 -24.14 0.78
N LEU A 132 24.40 -24.95 0.84
CA LEU A 132 23.25 -24.83 -0.06
C LEU A 132 22.57 -23.46 0.07
N ALA A 133 22.30 -23.03 1.31
CA ALA A 133 21.70 -21.73 1.57
C ALA A 133 22.57 -20.59 1.05
N LEU A 134 23.89 -20.65 1.29
CA LEU A 134 24.83 -19.64 0.83
C LEU A 134 24.88 -19.57 -0.69
N GLN A 135 24.92 -20.70 -1.39
CA GLN A 135 24.90 -20.75 -2.85
C GLN A 135 23.63 -20.11 -3.43
N ASP A 136 22.47 -20.41 -2.83
CA ASP A 136 21.20 -19.84 -3.27
C ASP A 136 21.11 -18.33 -2.96
N ILE A 137 21.63 -17.88 -1.81
CA ILE A 137 21.77 -16.46 -1.46
C ILE A 137 22.64 -15.73 -2.47
N GLU A 138 23.80 -16.29 -2.84
CA GLU A 138 24.72 -15.66 -3.80
C GLU A 138 24.08 -15.52 -5.18
N ARG A 139 23.34 -16.55 -5.64
CA ARG A 139 22.58 -16.50 -6.88
C ARG A 139 21.50 -15.41 -6.85
N ALA A 140 20.75 -15.30 -5.76
CA ALA A 140 19.74 -14.26 -5.59
C ALA A 140 20.36 -12.85 -5.59
N VAL A 141 21.47 -12.65 -4.88
CA VAL A 141 22.19 -11.37 -4.84
C VAL A 141 22.75 -11.00 -6.21
N ALA A 142 23.31 -11.95 -6.96
CA ALA A 142 23.77 -11.72 -8.32
C ALA A 142 22.63 -11.24 -9.22
N ALA A 143 21.49 -11.93 -9.19
CA ALA A 143 20.32 -11.53 -9.97
C ALA A 143 19.79 -10.13 -9.60
N LEU A 144 19.76 -9.78 -8.31
CA LEU A 144 19.38 -8.44 -7.87
C LEU A 144 20.33 -7.38 -8.43
N LYS A 145 21.65 -7.62 -8.38
CA LYS A 145 22.68 -6.70 -8.90
C LYS A 145 22.61 -6.55 -10.42
N ASP A 146 22.41 -7.66 -11.13
CA ASP A 146 22.25 -7.66 -12.58
C ASP A 146 21.02 -6.87 -12.99
N LYS A 147 19.89 -7.09 -12.29
CA LYS A 147 18.64 -6.37 -12.58
C LYS A 147 18.76 -4.88 -12.27
N ALA A 148 19.41 -4.52 -11.17
CA ALA A 148 19.68 -3.12 -10.84
C ALA A 148 20.51 -2.45 -11.94
N SER A 149 21.61 -3.09 -12.36
CA SER A 149 22.50 -2.58 -13.40
C SER A 149 21.78 -2.43 -14.75
N GLU A 150 20.92 -3.38 -15.11
CA GLU A 150 20.07 -3.32 -16.32
C GLU A 150 19.15 -2.09 -16.29
N LEU A 151 18.44 -1.86 -15.18
CA LEU A 151 17.52 -0.74 -15.03
C LEU A 151 18.25 0.60 -14.94
N GLU A 152 19.43 0.64 -14.34
CA GLU A 152 20.32 1.82 -14.32
C GLU A 152 20.80 2.19 -15.72
N GLY A 153 21.26 1.21 -16.50
CA GLY A 153 21.68 1.42 -17.89
C GLY A 153 20.55 1.93 -18.79
N GLN A 154 19.30 1.65 -18.43
CA GLN A 154 18.10 2.16 -19.11
C GLN A 154 17.61 3.51 -18.56
N GLY A 155 18.20 4.04 -17.48
CA GLY A 155 17.71 5.25 -16.79
C GLY A 155 16.34 5.06 -16.12
N ARG A 156 15.97 3.83 -15.79
CA ARG A 156 14.65 3.45 -15.23
C ARG A 156 14.71 3.11 -13.75
N LEU A 157 15.90 2.94 -13.18
CA LEU A 157 16.04 2.75 -11.75
C LEU A 157 15.89 4.09 -11.02
N ARG A 158 14.74 4.27 -10.37
CA ARG A 158 14.53 5.40 -9.46
C ARG A 158 15.09 5.03 -8.09
N ALA A 159 16.08 5.77 -7.58
CA ALA A 159 16.66 5.57 -6.25
C ALA A 159 15.60 5.71 -5.15
N TRP A 160 15.59 4.76 -4.21
CA TRP A 160 14.74 4.77 -3.04
C TRP A 160 15.21 5.84 -2.05
N ASN A 161 14.26 6.68 -1.63
CA ASN A 161 14.48 7.65 -0.58
C ASN A 161 13.25 7.67 0.35
N PRO A 162 13.34 7.06 1.56
CA PRO A 162 12.24 7.03 2.52
C PRO A 162 11.99 8.37 3.22
N GLU A 163 12.89 9.35 3.06
CA GLU A 163 12.77 10.66 3.68
C GLU A 163 11.90 11.62 2.86
N LEU A 164 11.57 11.27 1.62
CA LEU A 164 10.73 12.11 0.77
C LEU A 164 9.30 12.21 1.32
N THR A 165 8.84 13.45 1.49
CA THR A 165 7.48 13.76 1.90
C THR A 165 6.48 13.56 0.76
N PRO A 166 5.18 13.36 1.05
CA PRO A 166 4.14 13.33 0.02
C PRO A 166 4.17 14.54 -0.93
N LYS A 167 4.54 15.72 -0.42
CA LYS A 167 4.67 16.95 -1.22
C LYS A 167 5.78 16.83 -2.26
N GLU A 168 6.95 16.33 -1.86
CA GLU A 168 8.10 16.15 -2.76
C GLU A 168 7.84 15.06 -3.79
N LEU A 169 7.13 13.99 -3.40
CA LEU A 169 6.78 12.88 -4.28
C LEU A 169 5.75 13.26 -5.34
N LEU A 170 4.86 14.20 -5.02
CA LEU A 170 3.88 14.74 -5.94
C LEU A 170 4.43 15.90 -6.78
N ARG A 171 5.61 16.45 -6.44
CA ARG A 171 6.19 17.61 -7.13
C ARG A 171 6.27 17.39 -8.65
N GLY A 172 5.70 18.32 -9.41
CA GLY A 172 5.67 18.26 -10.88
C GLY A 172 4.59 17.35 -11.47
N LYS A 173 3.83 16.61 -10.65
CA LYS A 173 2.68 15.83 -11.11
C LYS A 173 1.44 16.69 -11.27
N LYS A 174 0.63 16.34 -12.27
CA LYS A 174 -0.70 16.95 -12.50
C LYS A 174 -1.82 16.19 -11.79
N GLU A 175 -1.58 14.94 -11.44
CA GLU A 175 -2.55 14.04 -10.80
C GLU A 175 -1.83 13.09 -9.84
N ILE A 176 -2.58 12.60 -8.85
CA ILE A 176 -2.18 11.47 -8.02
C ILE A 176 -2.83 10.21 -8.60
N ALA A 177 -2.05 9.14 -8.73
CA ALA A 177 -2.53 7.83 -9.15
C ALA A 177 -2.48 6.82 -8.00
N VAL A 178 -3.33 5.79 -8.02
CA VAL A 178 -3.29 4.67 -7.07
C VAL A 178 -1.91 4.01 -7.06
N ALA A 179 -1.28 3.89 -8.24
CA ALA A 179 0.04 3.31 -8.41
C ALA A 179 1.18 4.10 -7.73
N ASP A 180 0.95 5.38 -7.39
CA ASP A 180 1.96 6.19 -6.70
C ASP A 180 2.19 5.73 -5.26
N GLY A 181 1.17 5.10 -4.67
CA GLY A 181 1.21 4.57 -3.32
C GLY A 181 1.55 5.54 -2.21
N ILE A 182 1.28 6.82 -2.43
CA ILE A 182 1.55 7.90 -1.49
C ILE A 182 0.50 7.89 -0.37
N SER A 183 0.99 7.91 0.87
CA SER A 183 0.16 8.01 2.07
C SER A 183 0.37 9.36 2.76
N PHE A 184 -0.73 10.00 3.13
CA PHE A 184 -0.77 11.27 3.86
C PHE A 184 -0.92 11.01 5.36
N ARG A 185 -0.25 11.80 6.20
CA ARG A 185 -0.33 11.64 7.66
C ARG A 185 -1.72 11.94 8.20
N THR A 186 -2.36 13.00 7.71
CA THR A 186 -3.68 13.42 8.16
C THR A 186 -4.64 13.75 7.02
N ILE A 187 -5.94 13.80 7.32
CA ILE A 187 -6.97 14.31 6.41
C ILE A 187 -6.65 15.75 5.99
N THR A 188 -6.13 16.55 6.91
CA THR A 188 -5.67 17.92 6.64
C THR A 188 -4.58 17.94 5.57
N ASP A 189 -3.55 17.10 5.70
CA ASP A 189 -2.43 17.06 4.74
C ASP A 189 -2.88 16.60 3.36
N ALA A 190 -3.68 15.54 3.30
CA ALA A 190 -4.27 15.06 2.05
C ALA A 190 -5.11 16.15 1.39
N SER A 191 -5.94 16.86 2.16
CA SER A 191 -6.81 17.91 1.63
C SER A 191 -6.00 19.10 1.12
N ASN A 192 -5.03 19.57 1.89
CA ASN A 192 -4.22 20.73 1.52
C ASN A 192 -3.36 20.43 0.29
N LEU A 193 -2.80 19.23 0.17
CA LEU A 193 -2.00 18.84 -0.99
C LEU A 193 -2.84 18.56 -2.23
N LEU A 194 -3.91 17.76 -2.13
CA LEU A 194 -4.66 17.31 -3.31
C LEU A 194 -5.73 18.30 -3.76
N PHE A 195 -6.35 19.02 -2.83
CA PHE A 195 -7.54 19.84 -3.09
C PHE A 195 -7.25 21.35 -3.06
N ASP A 196 -5.99 21.74 -2.80
CA ASP A 196 -5.55 23.13 -2.61
C ASP A 196 -6.38 23.87 -1.58
N THR A 197 -6.49 23.26 -0.40
CA THR A 197 -7.14 23.86 0.77
C THR A 197 -6.13 24.47 1.73
N ASP A 198 -6.63 25.32 2.62
CA ASP A 198 -5.89 26.01 3.67
C ASP A 198 -6.32 25.53 5.07
N TYR A 199 -6.76 24.27 5.18
CA TYR A 199 -7.30 23.77 6.44
C TYR A 199 -6.23 23.78 7.53
N SER A 200 -6.59 24.40 8.64
CA SER A 200 -5.82 24.33 9.87
C SER A 200 -6.02 23.00 10.59
N PHE A 201 -7.20 22.40 10.46
CA PHE A 201 -7.58 21.14 11.06
C PHE A 201 -8.83 20.58 10.37
N GLN A 202 -8.78 19.34 9.92
CA GLN A 202 -9.92 18.62 9.36
C GLN A 202 -9.95 17.18 9.90
N GLN A 203 -11.11 16.75 10.39
CA GLN A 203 -11.34 15.40 10.94
C GLN A 203 -12.63 14.74 10.42
N ARG A 204 -13.45 15.45 9.65
CA ARG A 204 -14.65 14.85 9.05
C ARG A 204 -14.20 13.84 8.01
N ALA A 205 -14.71 12.62 8.13
CA ALA A 205 -14.43 11.54 7.19
C ALA A 205 -15.12 11.75 5.84
N PHE A 206 -16.16 12.59 5.74
CA PHE A 206 -16.90 12.83 4.50
C PHE A 206 -17.35 14.28 4.43
N PHE A 207 -16.93 15.00 3.38
CA PHE A 207 -17.25 16.42 3.18
C PHE A 207 -16.95 16.88 1.74
N VAL A 208 -17.45 18.06 1.37
CA VAL A 208 -16.99 18.79 0.17
C VAL A 208 -15.81 19.69 0.60
N PRO A 209 -14.57 19.43 0.12
CA PRO A 209 -13.45 20.34 0.37
C PRO A 209 -13.71 21.75 -0.16
N ARG A 210 -13.21 22.77 0.55
CA ARG A 210 -13.32 24.19 0.17
C ARG A 210 -12.36 24.53 -0.97
N GLY A 211 -12.30 25.80 -1.36
CA GLY A 211 -11.30 26.30 -2.31
C GLY A 211 -11.50 25.77 -3.73
N ALA A 212 -10.39 25.40 -4.38
CA ALA A 212 -10.37 24.95 -5.77
C ALA A 212 -11.32 23.76 -6.02
N PHE A 213 -11.36 22.80 -5.08
CA PHE A 213 -12.26 21.66 -5.18
C PHE A 213 -13.72 22.05 -5.26
N SER A 214 -14.22 22.88 -4.33
CA SER A 214 -15.62 23.31 -4.31
C SER A 214 -15.99 24.05 -5.60
N LYS A 215 -15.10 24.95 -6.09
CA LYS A 215 -15.33 25.70 -7.33
C LYS A 215 -15.52 24.78 -8.55
N GLN A 216 -14.78 23.68 -8.62
CA GLN A 216 -14.79 22.79 -9.78
C GLN A 216 -15.79 21.63 -9.66
N TYR A 217 -16.01 21.13 -8.44
CA TYR A 217 -16.69 19.85 -8.20
C TYR A 217 -17.86 19.91 -7.22
N SER A 218 -18.25 21.08 -6.70
CA SER A 218 -19.44 21.18 -5.84
C SER A 218 -20.67 20.59 -6.54
N GLY A 219 -21.41 19.74 -5.81
CA GLY A 219 -22.56 18.99 -6.34
C GLY A 219 -22.20 17.80 -7.24
N LYS A 220 -20.92 17.56 -7.53
CA LYS A 220 -20.46 16.46 -8.42
C LYS A 220 -19.60 15.43 -7.69
N LEU A 221 -18.61 15.88 -6.91
CA LEU A 221 -17.73 15.01 -6.14
C LEU A 221 -17.68 15.44 -4.67
N MET A 222 -17.35 14.47 -3.82
CA MET A 222 -17.02 14.70 -2.41
C MET A 222 -15.73 13.96 -2.04
N ALA A 223 -15.05 14.41 -0.99
CA ALA A 223 -13.93 13.67 -0.43
C ALA A 223 -14.43 12.71 0.66
N TRP A 224 -13.92 11.47 0.63
CA TRP A 224 -14.27 10.44 1.60
C TRP A 224 -13.00 9.75 2.13
N PHE A 225 -12.85 9.77 3.44
CA PHE A 225 -11.76 9.18 4.21
C PHE A 225 -12.31 8.06 5.10
N PRO A 226 -12.79 6.95 4.51
CA PRO A 226 -13.41 5.87 5.28
C PRO A 226 -12.36 5.11 6.10
N LYS A 227 -12.84 4.37 7.10
CA LYS A 227 -12.13 3.18 7.57
C LYS A 227 -12.67 1.99 6.83
N ILE A 228 -11.77 1.19 6.24
CA ILE A 228 -12.12 -0.04 5.55
C ILE A 228 -11.75 -1.21 6.45
N SER A 229 -12.72 -2.09 6.64
CA SER A 229 -12.67 -3.33 7.41
C SER A 229 -11.99 -4.42 6.59
N VAL A 230 -10.94 -5.03 7.15
CA VAL A 230 -10.24 -6.15 6.52
C VAL A 230 -10.64 -7.50 7.14
N ASP A 231 -11.09 -7.46 8.40
CA ASP A 231 -11.46 -8.58 9.25
C ASP A 231 -12.96 -8.57 9.65
N GLY A 232 -13.77 -7.78 8.96
CA GLY A 232 -15.17 -7.55 9.34
C GLY A 232 -15.35 -6.62 10.55
N SER A 233 -14.30 -5.91 10.98
CA SER A 233 -14.42 -4.83 11.96
C SER A 233 -15.40 -3.74 11.52
N SER A 234 -15.88 -2.93 12.46
CA SER A 234 -16.74 -1.78 12.14
C SER A 234 -16.25 -0.54 12.90
N THR A 235 -16.67 0.64 12.46
CA THR A 235 -16.38 1.89 13.16
C THR A 235 -17.61 2.76 13.18
N ARG A 236 -18.07 3.12 14.39
CA ARG A 236 -19.22 4.01 14.62
C ARG A 236 -20.48 3.57 13.85
N GLY A 237 -20.77 2.27 13.86
CA GLY A 237 -21.93 1.71 13.19
C GLY A 237 -21.77 1.48 11.68
N TRP A 238 -20.58 1.71 11.11
CA TRP A 238 -20.31 1.48 9.69
C TRP A 238 -19.31 0.34 9.48
N MET A 239 -19.62 -0.54 8.54
CA MET A 239 -18.74 -1.58 8.04
C MET A 239 -18.49 -1.32 6.56
N ASN A 240 -17.24 -1.09 6.19
CA ASN A 240 -16.85 -0.86 4.80
C ASN A 240 -15.89 -1.96 4.36
N GLN A 241 -16.09 -2.61 3.22
CA GLN A 241 -15.23 -3.69 2.74
C GLN A 241 -14.75 -3.37 1.34
N LEU A 242 -13.45 -3.44 1.11
CA LEU A 242 -12.90 -3.32 -0.24
C LEU A 242 -12.82 -4.71 -0.85
N LYS A 243 -13.32 -4.87 -2.06
CA LYS A 243 -13.10 -6.07 -2.87
C LYS A 243 -11.60 -6.25 -3.10
N GLU A 244 -11.14 -7.48 -3.17
CA GLU A 244 -9.71 -7.80 -3.23
C GLU A 244 -8.99 -7.06 -4.36
N ASP A 245 -9.56 -7.03 -5.57
CA ASP A 245 -9.02 -6.30 -6.74
C ASP A 245 -9.06 -4.75 -6.61
N GLY A 246 -9.68 -4.22 -5.55
CA GLY A 246 -9.85 -2.79 -5.30
C GLY A 246 -10.88 -2.11 -6.22
N SER A 247 -11.64 -2.86 -7.01
CA SER A 247 -12.61 -2.33 -7.98
C SER A 247 -13.92 -1.89 -7.32
N GLU A 248 -14.29 -2.50 -6.20
CA GLU A 248 -15.55 -2.27 -5.52
C GLU A 248 -15.35 -2.03 -4.03
N LEU A 249 -16.10 -1.08 -3.48
CA LEU A 249 -16.17 -0.80 -2.05
C LEU A 249 -17.61 -0.99 -1.59
N TYR A 250 -17.82 -1.89 -0.64
CA TYR A 250 -19.12 -2.19 -0.05
C TYR A 250 -19.27 -1.42 1.26
N GLU A 251 -20.29 -0.57 1.37
CA GLU A 251 -20.61 0.23 2.55
C GLU A 251 -21.91 -0.30 3.16
N ARG A 252 -21.91 -0.57 4.46
CA ARG A 252 -23.10 -0.94 5.20
C ARG A 252 -23.13 -0.24 6.56
N ASN A 253 -24.33 0.14 6.97
CA ASN A 253 -24.59 0.51 8.36
C ASN A 253 -25.04 -0.73 9.15
N ILE A 254 -24.32 -1.08 10.22
CA ILE A 254 -24.61 -2.25 11.05
C ILE A 254 -25.65 -1.94 12.14
N ASP A 255 -25.88 -0.67 12.45
CA ASP A 255 -26.88 -0.25 13.45
C ASP A 255 -28.31 -0.26 12.88
N GLY A 256 -28.50 -0.82 11.68
CA GLY A 256 -29.81 -0.91 11.01
C GLY A 256 -30.33 0.43 10.48
N ARG A 257 -29.47 1.45 10.34
CA ARG A 257 -29.89 2.70 9.69
C ARG A 257 -30.07 2.43 8.20
N ASP A 258 -31.21 2.87 7.68
CA ASP A 258 -31.46 2.84 6.24
C ASP A 258 -30.33 3.56 5.51
N LEU A 259 -29.85 2.94 4.44
CA LEU A 259 -28.98 3.56 3.48
C LEU A 259 -29.89 4.28 2.50
N PRO A 260 -30.10 5.62 2.62
CA PRO A 260 -31.01 6.30 1.74
C PRO A 260 -30.54 6.12 0.30
N GLU A 261 -31.49 5.82 -0.58
CA GLU A 261 -31.26 5.98 -2.01
C GLU A 261 -30.89 7.45 -2.25
N SER A 262 -29.83 7.67 -3.03
CA SER A 262 -29.46 9.01 -3.47
C SER A 262 -29.28 9.02 -4.98
N GLU A 263 -29.32 10.21 -5.55
CA GLU A 263 -28.79 10.45 -6.89
C GLU A 263 -27.38 9.88 -7.03
N PRO A 264 -26.94 9.54 -8.27
CA PRO A 264 -25.58 9.13 -8.51
C PRO A 264 -24.57 10.11 -7.93
N VAL A 265 -23.62 9.59 -7.15
CA VAL A 265 -22.63 10.42 -6.45
C VAL A 265 -21.24 9.83 -6.64
N ARG A 266 -20.26 10.73 -6.81
CA ARG A 266 -18.85 10.36 -6.91
C ARG A 266 -18.08 10.79 -5.68
N ARG A 267 -17.11 9.97 -5.29
CA ARG A 267 -16.24 10.21 -4.14
C ARG A 267 -14.77 10.03 -4.51
N VAL A 268 -13.93 10.98 -4.14
CA VAL A 268 -12.49 10.77 -4.06
C VAL A 268 -12.22 10.01 -2.76
N VAL A 269 -11.75 8.77 -2.85
CA VAL A 269 -11.67 7.87 -1.70
C VAL A 269 -10.22 7.73 -1.23
N ILE A 270 -9.99 8.08 0.03
CA ILE A 270 -8.67 8.13 0.67
C ILE A 270 -8.76 7.47 2.06
N PRO A 271 -8.91 6.14 2.15
CA PRO A 271 -9.12 5.44 3.41
C PRO A 271 -7.97 5.60 4.40
N PHE A 272 -8.31 5.45 5.67
CA PHE A 272 -7.33 5.24 6.73
C PHE A 272 -6.60 3.91 6.54
N VAL A 273 -5.27 3.94 6.65
CA VAL A 273 -4.38 2.77 6.56
C VAL A 273 -3.43 2.76 7.75
N ARG A 274 -2.97 1.57 8.12
CA ARG A 274 -1.91 1.36 9.10
C ARG A 274 -0.78 0.57 8.47
N ASP A 275 0.44 1.00 8.73
CA ASP A 275 1.65 0.28 8.37
C ASP A 275 1.90 -0.86 9.39
N PRO A 276 1.95 -2.13 8.97
CA PRO A 276 2.23 -3.24 9.89
C PRO A 276 3.69 -3.29 10.37
N VAL A 277 4.65 -2.79 9.58
CA VAL A 277 6.08 -2.69 9.90
C VAL A 277 6.33 -1.53 10.85
N LEU A 278 5.90 -0.33 10.46
CA LEU A 278 6.23 0.90 11.18
C LEU A 278 5.30 1.16 12.35
N ARG A 279 4.10 0.54 12.35
CA ARG A 279 2.95 0.89 13.22
C ARG A 279 2.47 2.34 13.05
N ALA A 280 2.91 2.99 11.98
CA ALA A 280 2.44 4.31 11.58
C ALA A 280 1.02 4.20 11.00
N SER A 281 0.28 5.30 11.00
CA SER A 281 -1.04 5.38 10.38
C SER A 281 -1.17 6.62 9.52
N GLY A 282 -2.00 6.52 8.50
CA GLY A 282 -2.21 7.61 7.55
C GLY A 282 -3.42 7.37 6.66
N TYR A 283 -3.46 8.06 5.53
CA TYR A 283 -4.54 8.05 4.57
C TYR A 283 -3.97 7.84 3.18
N ARG A 284 -4.50 6.88 2.43
CA ARG A 284 -3.95 6.50 1.13
C ARG A 284 -4.99 6.67 0.03
N PHE A 285 -4.64 7.32 -1.07
CA PHE A 285 -5.56 7.45 -2.22
C PHE A 285 -5.78 6.08 -2.89
N ILE A 286 -7.05 5.70 -3.10
CA ILE A 286 -7.42 4.42 -3.74
C ILE A 286 -8.28 4.58 -5.01
N GLY A 287 -8.56 5.82 -5.41
CA GLY A 287 -9.30 6.13 -6.64
C GLY A 287 -10.51 7.04 -6.44
N VAL A 288 -11.21 7.28 -7.55
CA VAL A 288 -12.52 7.91 -7.56
C VAL A 288 -13.57 6.82 -7.75
N PHE A 289 -14.56 6.80 -6.86
CA PHE A 289 -15.61 5.80 -6.84
C PHE A 289 -16.97 6.43 -7.11
N GLU A 290 -17.85 5.70 -7.78
CA GLU A 290 -19.22 6.10 -8.11
C GLU A 290 -20.23 5.12 -7.52
N MET A 291 -21.32 5.67 -6.98
CA MET A 291 -22.53 4.93 -6.65
C MET A 291 -23.63 5.39 -7.60
N SER A 292 -24.26 4.47 -8.33
CA SER A 292 -25.20 4.71 -9.43
C SER A 292 -26.67 4.70 -8.96
N GLY A 293 -26.95 5.17 -7.76
CA GLY A 293 -28.28 5.19 -7.17
C GLY A 293 -28.82 3.78 -6.88
N LYS A 294 -30.01 3.47 -7.40
CA LYS A 294 -30.77 2.25 -7.07
C LYS A 294 -30.06 0.94 -7.45
N ASP A 295 -29.26 0.97 -8.50
CA ASP A 295 -28.56 -0.22 -9.00
C ASP A 295 -27.28 -0.54 -8.20
N SER A 296 -26.93 0.32 -7.25
CA SER A 296 -25.74 0.17 -6.42
C SER A 296 -26.06 -0.39 -5.03
N PHE A 297 -27.06 -1.27 -4.94
CA PHE A 297 -27.37 -2.01 -3.73
C PHE A 297 -27.37 -3.50 -3.99
N ILE A 298 -26.69 -4.24 -3.11
CA ILE A 298 -26.66 -5.71 -3.16
C ILE A 298 -27.07 -6.26 -1.81
N LYS A 299 -27.74 -7.42 -1.85
CA LYS A 299 -28.04 -8.20 -0.65
C LYS A 299 -27.04 -9.35 -0.54
N ARG A 300 -26.40 -9.49 0.62
CA ARG A 300 -25.54 -10.64 0.96
C ARG A 300 -26.08 -11.28 2.23
N GLY A 301 -26.75 -12.43 2.09
CA GLY A 301 -27.51 -13.03 3.19
C GLY A 301 -28.72 -12.16 3.53
N GLU A 302 -28.86 -11.77 4.80
CA GLU A 302 -29.92 -10.87 5.26
C GLU A 302 -29.56 -9.39 5.10
N GLU A 303 -28.34 -9.11 4.65
CA GLU A 303 -27.70 -7.81 4.84
C GLU A 303 -27.61 -7.01 3.56
N MET A 304 -27.94 -5.72 3.64
CA MET A 304 -27.89 -4.78 2.51
C MET A 304 -26.60 -3.98 2.52
N TYR A 305 -25.94 -3.93 1.36
CA TYR A 305 -24.74 -3.15 1.13
C TYR A 305 -24.99 -2.15 0.01
N ARG A 306 -24.49 -0.93 0.18
CA ARG A 306 -24.29 0.02 -0.90
C ARG A 306 -22.95 -0.27 -1.57
N VAL A 307 -22.94 -0.41 -2.88
CA VAL A 307 -21.75 -0.70 -3.69
C VAL A 307 -21.24 0.58 -4.32
N TRP A 308 -19.94 0.79 -4.24
CA TRP A 308 -19.23 1.87 -4.90
C TRP A 308 -18.27 1.25 -5.90
N HIS A 309 -18.37 1.62 -7.17
CA HIS A 309 -17.49 1.13 -8.24
C HIS A 309 -16.38 2.14 -8.52
N ARG A 310 -15.13 1.68 -8.62
CA ARG A 310 -14.00 2.54 -8.98
C ARG A 310 -14.11 2.93 -10.45
N VAL A 311 -14.25 4.23 -10.72
CA VAL A 311 -14.38 4.82 -12.06
C VAL A 311 -13.10 5.51 -12.54
N SER A 312 -12.16 5.76 -11.64
CA SER A 312 -10.82 6.29 -11.97
C SER A 312 -9.79 5.83 -10.94
N ASP A 313 -8.58 5.53 -11.40
CA ASP A 313 -7.39 5.27 -10.59
C ASP A 313 -6.52 6.52 -10.40
N ALA A 314 -6.93 7.66 -10.96
CA ALA A 314 -6.25 8.94 -10.84
C ALA A 314 -7.22 10.06 -10.41
N PHE A 315 -6.66 11.09 -9.75
CA PHE A 315 -7.37 12.32 -9.43
C PHE A 315 -6.45 13.54 -9.65
N PRO A 316 -6.94 14.61 -10.31
CA PRO A 316 -6.14 15.82 -10.54
C PRO A 316 -5.70 16.46 -9.22
N ILE A 317 -4.42 16.83 -9.13
CA ILE A 317 -3.93 17.65 -8.02
C ILE A 317 -4.38 19.07 -8.31
N LEU A 318 -5.35 19.56 -7.53
CA LEU A 318 -6.01 20.83 -7.80
C LEU A 318 -5.15 22.01 -7.37
N GLY A 319 -5.51 23.20 -7.83
CA GLY A 319 -5.01 24.47 -7.33
C GLY A 319 -3.96 25.16 -8.20
N ASP A 320 -4.02 26.48 -8.23
CA ASP A 320 -3.04 27.33 -8.91
C ASP A 320 -1.83 27.65 -8.02
N THR A 321 -1.97 27.42 -6.70
CA THR A 321 -0.88 27.59 -5.74
C THR A 321 0.22 26.60 -6.07
N PRO A 322 1.45 27.05 -6.40
CA PRO A 322 2.58 26.16 -6.58
C PRO A 322 2.72 25.24 -5.38
N MET A 323 2.91 23.94 -5.61
CA MET A 323 2.98 22.93 -4.54
C MET A 323 3.97 23.32 -3.45
N GLU A 324 5.08 23.97 -3.82
CA GLU A 324 6.10 24.48 -2.91
C GLU A 324 5.58 25.48 -1.88
N LEU A 325 4.56 26.27 -2.23
CA LEU A 325 3.95 27.26 -1.35
C LEU A 325 2.81 26.67 -0.50
N ARG A 326 2.36 25.45 -0.77
CA ARG A 326 1.35 24.78 0.06
C ARG A 326 1.99 24.37 1.38
N LYS A 327 1.40 24.87 2.46
CA LYS A 327 1.84 24.60 3.83
C LYS A 327 1.36 23.22 4.25
N LEU A 328 2.29 22.29 4.44
CA LEU A 328 2.08 21.18 5.35
C LEU A 328 2.23 21.71 6.77
N LYS A 329 1.39 21.28 7.69
CA LYS A 329 1.57 21.67 9.07
C LYS A 329 2.68 20.81 9.66
N ASP A 330 3.79 21.46 10.03
CA ASP A 330 4.95 20.85 10.67
C ASP A 330 4.55 19.88 11.79
N GLU A 331 4.79 18.60 11.55
CA GLU A 331 5.81 17.77 12.22
C GLU A 331 6.33 18.21 13.59
N THR A 332 5.45 18.64 14.50
CA THR A 332 5.82 18.67 15.91
C THR A 332 5.63 17.25 16.46
N PRO A 333 6.68 16.59 17.00
CA PRO A 333 6.47 15.45 17.86
C PRO A 333 5.61 15.93 19.03
N ARG A 334 4.48 15.29 19.25
CA ARG A 334 3.83 15.35 20.57
C ARG A 334 4.53 14.38 21.50
#